data_AF-A0A6M0FNM2-F1
#
_entry.id   AF-A0A6M0FNM2-F1
#
_cell.length_a   1.000
_cell.length_b   1.000
_cell.length_c   1.000
_cell.angle_alpha   90.00
_cell.angle_beta   90.00
_cell.angle_gamma   90.00
#
_symmetry.space_group_name_H-M   'P 1'
#
loop_
_entity.id
_entity.type
_entity.pdbx_description
1 polymer ?
#
loop_
_entity_poly.entity_id
_entity_poly.type
_entity_poly.pdbx_seq_one_letter_code
_entity_poly.pdbx_strand_id
1 'polypeptide(L)'
;MKDFNEYFKLRDEDEENIAQAGYVERFSKIEYAQIERHNRLCNNGVILIDSPGLKEDAARTKMAHNFLKQSQAIIFVLRADKLLGEDEKEFFECYFQPGKINNVFIVVSFIDRAKEQGQQTVDKVKRRTKKFFEDYYLNREGDFDRDFYNRRVFFVNALGALEVRTGIADKAVLNSSGVLELEEELEKFLASPEKVTATFDSTVELLSLIVSNSCEQINQEKLTLDQPLNELEERRKQAEEQLLELEKDKIDIEQTIFFYRDKIKEKLLDDLIGYTQEIKETWQQDSHKLIDIKPLANIKDILLSTFREKSKTKIRNHIKEACTPYIESKLKQWETRIPILIEEDIHEMQKKLDNQLSDFQLKVDKIKRLFTFGKAEEAFIPEQKKAQKIIQAILGGLTLDVSQVTGALMGKGDWLSFLGRRLQEIVLLILVVDVLAISNFLAMALIALFAEGVFIKLQRDAFQREILKKLGEKIPESMREVVFEKRNEFYQAIEEEFEKLASKLTNNLQEQIDGIHEQQEQIIKLKQEGSNSINIEKSRLYLVGEQLIQLFNEVSMVTYGKHFTPEEIQEMSVQRKNIFMAN
;
A
#
# COMPACT_ATOMS: atom_id res chain seq x y z
N MET A 1 25.26 7.59 14.04
CA MET A 1 25.71 6.44 13.22
C MET A 1 26.70 5.52 13.91
N LYS A 2 27.67 6.04 14.69
CA LYS A 2 28.54 5.19 15.51
C LYS A 2 27.72 4.31 16.46
N ASP A 3 26.77 4.91 17.18
CA ASP A 3 25.90 4.17 18.10
C ASP A 3 25.01 3.13 17.39
N PHE A 4 24.46 3.45 16.21
CA PHE A 4 23.71 2.49 15.39
C PHE A 4 24.60 1.32 14.96
N ASN A 5 25.77 1.62 14.37
CA ASN A 5 26.68 0.59 13.90
C ASN A 5 27.23 -0.27 15.04
N GLU A 6 27.49 0.29 16.23
CA GLU A 6 27.94 -0.45 17.41
C GLU A 6 26.82 -1.31 18.00
N TYR A 7 25.58 -0.82 18.00
CA TYR A 7 24.44 -1.54 18.56
C TYR A 7 23.97 -2.70 17.66
N PHE A 8 24.01 -2.50 16.34
CA PHE A 8 23.57 -3.45 15.31
C PHE A 8 24.69 -4.28 14.68
N LYS A 9 25.92 -4.18 15.20
CA LYS A 9 27.01 -5.07 14.80
C LYS A 9 26.72 -6.49 15.28
N LEU A 10 26.95 -7.47 14.41
CA LEU A 10 27.02 -8.87 14.79
C LEU A 10 28.15 -9.09 15.80
N ARG A 11 27.84 -9.85 16.85
CA ARG A 11 28.78 -10.28 17.89
C ARG A 11 29.09 -11.76 17.68
N ASP A 12 30.20 -12.23 18.25
CA ASP A 12 30.57 -13.65 18.18
C ASP A 12 29.45 -14.57 18.74
N GLU A 13 28.70 -14.09 19.74
CA GLU A 13 27.52 -14.76 20.31
C GLU A 13 26.34 -14.86 19.33
N ASP A 14 26.26 -14.00 18.32
CA ASP A 14 25.22 -14.03 17.29
C ASP A 14 25.53 -15.10 16.20
N GLU A 15 26.80 -15.46 16.00
CA GLU A 15 27.20 -16.43 14.95
C GLU A 15 26.69 -17.84 15.23
N GLU A 16 26.72 -18.30 16.49
CA GLU A 16 26.15 -19.60 16.89
C GLU A 16 24.63 -19.65 16.65
N ASN A 17 23.93 -18.55 16.94
CA ASN A 17 22.49 -18.42 16.75
C ASN A 17 22.12 -18.39 15.26
N ILE A 18 22.88 -17.68 14.43
CA ILE A 18 22.68 -17.68 12.96
C ILE A 18 22.91 -19.09 12.40
N ALA A 19 23.94 -19.80 12.86
CA ALA A 19 24.24 -21.15 12.37
C ALA A 19 23.15 -22.18 12.71
N GLN A 20 22.46 -22.01 13.85
CA GLN A 20 21.41 -22.93 14.31
C GLN A 20 20.00 -22.54 13.85
N ALA A 21 19.67 -21.26 13.87
CA ALA A 21 18.30 -20.75 13.67
C ALA A 21 18.14 -19.89 12.40
N GLY A 22 19.24 -19.49 11.75
CA GLY A 22 19.22 -18.69 10.52
C GLY A 22 18.92 -17.20 10.71
N TYR A 23 18.83 -16.70 11.96
CA TYR A 23 18.60 -15.29 12.26
C TYR A 23 19.28 -14.86 13.57
N VAL A 24 19.35 -13.54 13.79
CA VAL A 24 19.88 -12.95 15.04
C VAL A 24 18.74 -12.70 16.02
N GLU A 25 18.73 -13.40 17.16
CA GLU A 25 17.66 -13.30 18.16
C GLU A 25 17.50 -11.86 18.70
N ARG A 26 18.62 -11.15 18.91
CA ARG A 26 18.63 -9.72 19.33
C ARG A 26 17.85 -8.81 18.39
N PHE A 27 17.72 -9.18 17.12
CA PHE A 27 17.01 -8.41 16.10
C PHE A 27 15.67 -9.03 15.70
N SER A 28 15.20 -10.05 16.44
CA SER A 28 13.93 -10.74 16.17
C SER A 28 12.72 -9.80 16.14
N LYS A 29 12.74 -8.76 16.97
CA LYS A 29 11.68 -7.73 17.08
C LYS A 29 11.84 -6.55 16.13
N ILE A 30 12.85 -6.58 15.26
CA ILE A 30 13.14 -5.50 14.33
C ILE A 30 12.63 -5.90 12.96
N GLU A 31 11.74 -5.08 12.44
CA GLU A 31 11.10 -5.28 11.15
C GLU A 31 11.98 -4.77 10.01
N TYR A 32 12.43 -3.51 10.09
CA TYR A 32 13.43 -2.91 9.21
C TYR A 32 14.14 -1.74 9.92
N ALA A 33 15.22 -1.23 9.31
CA ALA A 33 15.89 -0.02 9.74
C ALA A 33 15.92 1.00 8.60
N GLN A 34 15.47 2.23 8.89
CA GLN A 34 15.55 3.35 7.94
C GLN A 34 16.84 4.14 8.20
N ILE A 35 17.64 4.30 7.15
CA ILE A 35 18.93 5.00 7.22
C ILE A 35 18.89 6.19 6.27
N GLU A 36 18.81 7.39 6.82
CA GLU A 36 18.91 8.62 6.05
C GLU A 36 20.37 9.10 6.01
N ARG A 37 20.91 9.26 4.80
CA ARG A 37 22.24 9.84 4.59
C ARG A 37 22.21 10.80 3.42
N HIS A 38 23.04 11.84 3.53
CA HIS A 38 23.38 12.67 2.39
C HIS A 38 24.37 11.91 1.50
N ASN A 39 23.84 11.13 0.56
CA ASN A 39 24.59 10.40 -0.46
C ASN A 39 24.12 10.86 -1.83
N ARG A 40 25.04 11.11 -2.76
CA ARG A 40 24.72 11.50 -4.14
C ARG A 40 23.76 10.53 -4.82
N LEU A 41 23.86 9.23 -4.53
CA LEU A 41 22.93 8.23 -5.06
C LEU A 41 21.50 8.44 -4.57
N CYS A 42 21.30 8.99 -3.37
CA CYS A 42 19.99 9.24 -2.77
C CYS A 42 19.46 10.67 -3.00
N ASN A 43 20.29 11.58 -3.53
CA ASN A 43 19.96 13.02 -3.63
C ASN A 43 18.82 13.34 -4.62
N ASN A 44 18.41 12.41 -5.47
CA ASN A 44 17.36 12.58 -6.48
C ASN A 44 16.09 11.75 -6.16
N GLY A 45 15.77 11.56 -4.88
CA GLY A 45 14.59 10.79 -4.47
C GLY A 45 14.73 9.28 -4.62
N VAL A 46 15.97 8.77 -4.75
CA VAL A 46 16.24 7.33 -4.83
C VAL A 46 16.25 6.74 -3.43
N ILE A 47 15.39 5.75 -3.22
CA ILE A 47 15.31 4.96 -1.99
C ILE A 47 15.85 3.56 -2.30
N LEU A 48 16.84 3.12 -1.53
CA LEU A 48 17.38 1.77 -1.63
C LEU A 48 16.81 0.92 -0.50
N ILE A 49 16.25 -0.22 -0.86
CA ILE A 49 15.70 -1.21 0.08
C ILE A 49 16.61 -2.42 0.02
N ASP A 50 17.36 -2.65 1.09
CA ASP A 50 18.19 -3.84 1.25
C ASP A 50 17.37 -4.91 1.97
N SER A 51 16.95 -5.96 1.24
CA SER A 51 16.14 -7.04 1.79
C SER A 51 17.00 -8.12 2.44
N PRO A 52 16.53 -8.78 3.51
CA PRO A 52 17.21 -9.94 4.08
C PRO A 52 17.36 -11.09 3.07
N GLY A 53 18.23 -12.06 3.39
CA GLY A 53 18.47 -13.22 2.53
C GLY A 53 17.25 -14.15 2.42
N LEU A 54 17.20 -14.93 1.33
CA LEU A 54 16.08 -15.82 0.99
C LEU A 54 15.84 -16.98 1.97
N LYS A 55 16.76 -17.21 2.93
CA LYS A 55 16.69 -18.28 3.92
C LYS A 55 16.01 -17.88 5.23
N GLU A 56 15.63 -16.61 5.37
CA GLU A 56 15.00 -16.11 6.59
C GLU A 56 13.47 -16.32 6.59
N ASP A 57 12.86 -16.28 7.78
CA ASP A 57 11.44 -16.52 8.10
C ASP A 57 10.45 -16.06 7.00
N ALA A 58 9.43 -16.89 6.72
CA ALA A 58 8.34 -16.63 5.79
C ALA A 58 7.67 -15.26 6.02
N ALA A 59 7.66 -14.76 7.26
CA ALA A 59 7.18 -13.41 7.58
C ALA A 59 8.04 -12.28 6.97
N ARG A 60 9.37 -12.44 6.92
CA ARG A 60 10.30 -11.46 6.31
C ARG A 60 10.29 -11.55 4.78
N THR A 61 10.13 -12.76 4.25
CA THR A 61 9.93 -13.00 2.81
C THR A 61 8.65 -12.33 2.29
N LYS A 62 7.57 -12.31 3.09
CA LYS A 62 6.32 -11.59 2.77
C LYS A 62 6.49 -10.06 2.75
N MET A 63 7.33 -9.49 3.62
CA MET A 63 7.66 -8.07 3.57
C MET A 63 8.48 -7.70 2.34
N ALA A 64 9.51 -8.50 2.04
CA ALA A 64 10.28 -8.32 0.80
C ALA A 64 9.34 -8.32 -0.42
N HIS A 65 8.36 -9.22 -0.45
CA HIS A 65 7.35 -9.24 -1.51
C HIS A 65 6.48 -7.97 -1.60
N ASN A 66 6.08 -7.36 -0.47
CA ASN A 66 5.35 -6.09 -0.51
C ASN A 66 6.20 -4.96 -1.10
N PHE A 67 7.49 -4.91 -0.77
CA PHE A 67 8.42 -3.95 -1.37
C PHE A 67 8.66 -4.23 -2.85
N LEU A 68 8.74 -5.50 -3.28
CA LEU A 68 8.88 -5.86 -4.70
C LEU A 68 7.73 -5.30 -5.56
N LYS A 69 6.48 -5.33 -5.04
CA LYS A 69 5.31 -4.77 -5.74
C LYS A 69 5.36 -3.25 -5.92
N GLN A 70 6.01 -2.54 -5.00
CA GLN A 70 6.10 -1.08 -4.98
C GLN A 70 7.38 -0.55 -5.65
N SER A 71 8.32 -1.42 -5.97
CA SER A 71 9.64 -1.05 -6.49
C SER A 71 9.61 -0.73 -7.99
N GLN A 72 10.14 0.43 -8.37
CA GLN A 72 10.25 0.83 -9.78
C GLN A 72 11.32 0.02 -10.53
N ALA A 73 12.34 -0.44 -9.81
CA ALA A 73 13.39 -1.36 -10.27
C ALA A 73 13.78 -2.33 -9.14
N ILE A 74 14.15 -3.55 -9.49
CA ILE A 74 14.58 -4.61 -8.58
C ILE A 74 15.98 -5.04 -8.97
N ILE A 75 16.91 -5.09 -8.02
CA ILE A 75 18.27 -5.59 -8.26
C ILE A 75 18.40 -6.96 -7.60
N PHE A 76 18.39 -8.02 -8.41
CA PHE A 76 18.52 -9.39 -7.93
C PHE A 76 19.98 -9.82 -7.98
N VAL A 77 20.64 -9.84 -6.83
CA VAL A 77 22.09 -10.08 -6.71
C VAL A 77 22.36 -11.58 -6.56
N LEU A 78 23.15 -12.12 -7.48
CA LEU A 78 23.63 -13.49 -7.48
C LEU A 78 25.15 -13.52 -7.28
N ARG A 79 25.68 -14.61 -6.73
CA ARG A 79 27.12 -14.82 -6.62
C ARG A 79 27.65 -15.68 -7.76
N ALA A 80 28.73 -15.26 -8.42
CA ALA A 80 29.36 -16.04 -9.49
C ALA A 80 29.92 -17.40 -8.99
N ASP A 81 30.43 -17.45 -7.75
CA ASP A 81 31.02 -18.64 -7.14
C ASP A 81 29.99 -19.67 -6.63
N LYS A 82 28.76 -19.21 -6.35
CA LYS A 82 27.62 -20.04 -5.90
C LYS A 82 26.36 -19.68 -6.68
N LEU A 83 26.45 -19.73 -8.00
CA LEU A 83 25.41 -19.25 -8.90
C LEU A 83 24.15 -20.14 -8.89
N LEU A 84 22.98 -19.54 -8.66
CA LEU A 84 21.66 -20.17 -8.77
C LEU A 84 21.55 -21.40 -7.87
N GLY A 85 21.58 -21.16 -6.55
CA GLY A 85 21.20 -22.12 -5.52
C GLY A 85 19.70 -22.49 -5.61
N GLU A 86 19.27 -23.51 -4.87
CA GLU A 86 17.87 -23.96 -4.89
C GLU A 86 16.91 -22.86 -4.44
N ASP A 87 17.18 -22.22 -3.30
CA ASP A 87 16.35 -21.12 -2.78
C ASP A 87 16.27 -19.92 -3.75
N GLU A 88 17.38 -19.59 -4.44
CA GLU A 88 17.41 -18.49 -5.41
C GLU A 88 16.53 -18.78 -6.63
N LYS A 89 16.51 -20.04 -7.10
CA LYS A 89 15.65 -20.45 -8.21
C LYS A 89 14.19 -20.48 -7.81
N GLU A 90 13.89 -21.12 -6.67
CA GLU A 90 12.52 -21.23 -6.17
C GLU A 90 11.93 -19.85 -5.94
N PHE A 91 12.68 -18.93 -5.31
CA PHE A 91 12.24 -17.56 -5.13
C PHE A 91 11.99 -16.88 -6.48
N PHE A 92 12.92 -16.98 -7.42
CA PHE A 92 12.77 -16.31 -8.71
C PHE A 92 11.55 -16.83 -9.48
N GLU A 93 11.36 -18.14 -9.53
CA GLU A 93 10.23 -18.79 -10.21
C GLU A 93 8.88 -18.51 -9.53
N CYS A 94 8.84 -18.39 -8.20
CA CYS A 94 7.62 -18.08 -7.46
C CYS A 94 7.14 -16.64 -7.67
N TYR A 95 8.08 -15.68 -7.74
CA TYR A 95 7.74 -14.25 -7.73
C TYR A 95 7.83 -13.57 -9.09
N PHE A 96 8.56 -14.14 -10.05
CA PHE A 96 8.74 -13.55 -11.37
C PHE A 96 8.21 -14.47 -12.46
N GLN A 97 7.30 -13.93 -13.27
CA GLN A 97 6.74 -14.64 -14.42
C GLN A 97 7.56 -14.36 -15.69
N PRO A 98 7.74 -15.36 -16.57
CA PRO A 98 8.29 -15.15 -17.91
C PRO A 98 7.59 -13.99 -18.63
N GLY A 99 8.36 -13.09 -19.25
CA GLY A 99 7.84 -11.90 -19.94
C GLY A 99 7.36 -10.75 -19.06
N LYS A 100 7.45 -10.86 -17.72
CA LYS A 100 7.08 -9.79 -16.77
C LYS A 100 8.21 -9.36 -15.84
N ILE A 101 9.44 -9.35 -16.36
CA ILE A 101 10.66 -8.99 -15.60
C ILE A 101 11.29 -7.67 -16.07
N ASN A 102 10.51 -6.79 -16.70
CA ASN A 102 11.02 -5.54 -17.32
C ASN A 102 11.76 -4.61 -16.35
N ASN A 103 11.40 -4.64 -15.07
CA ASN A 103 12.01 -3.86 -13.99
C ASN A 103 13.05 -4.64 -13.17
N VAL A 104 13.42 -5.86 -13.55
CA VAL A 104 14.35 -6.71 -12.79
C VAL A 104 15.74 -6.74 -13.44
N PHE A 105 16.75 -6.32 -12.67
CA PHE A 105 18.16 -6.30 -13.02
C PHE A 105 18.86 -7.46 -12.32
N ILE A 106 19.38 -8.41 -13.08
CA ILE A 106 20.16 -9.54 -12.55
C ILE A 106 21.61 -9.11 -12.45
N VAL A 107 22.17 -9.15 -11.25
CA VAL A 107 23.56 -8.74 -10.98
C VAL A 107 24.36 -9.91 -10.46
N VAL A 108 25.20 -10.50 -11.31
CA VAL A 108 26.11 -11.58 -10.94
C VAL A 108 27.41 -10.98 -10.41
N SER A 109 27.49 -10.84 -9.09
CA SER A 109 28.65 -10.31 -8.36
C SER A 109 29.76 -11.35 -8.17
N PHE A 110 30.93 -10.93 -7.68
CA PHE A 110 32.13 -11.76 -7.48
C PHE A 110 32.73 -12.33 -8.78
N ILE A 111 32.58 -11.63 -9.92
CA ILE A 111 33.12 -12.11 -11.20
C ILE A 111 34.65 -12.14 -11.24
N ASP A 112 35.31 -11.32 -10.43
CA ASP A 112 36.75 -11.29 -10.18
C ASP A 112 37.28 -12.66 -9.76
N ARG A 113 36.61 -13.35 -8.83
CA ARG A 113 36.97 -14.72 -8.42
C ARG A 113 36.90 -15.73 -9.56
N ALA A 114 35.92 -15.59 -10.45
CA ALA A 114 35.83 -16.43 -11.63
C ALA A 114 36.95 -16.12 -12.64
N LYS A 115 37.35 -14.85 -12.77
CA LYS A 115 38.48 -14.42 -13.61
C LYS A 115 39.81 -14.98 -13.10
N GLU A 116 40.03 -15.02 -11.78
CA GLU A 116 41.22 -15.64 -11.16
C GLU A 116 41.35 -17.13 -11.50
N GLN A 117 40.22 -17.83 -11.63
CA GLN A 117 40.17 -19.24 -12.04
C GLN A 117 40.28 -19.45 -13.57
N GLY A 118 40.36 -18.37 -14.34
CA GLY A 118 40.53 -18.39 -15.79
C GLY A 118 39.25 -18.16 -16.60
N GLN A 119 39.43 -17.79 -17.87
CA GLN A 119 38.35 -17.38 -18.78
C GLN A 119 37.25 -18.46 -18.96
N GLN A 120 37.63 -19.74 -18.93
CA GLN A 120 36.66 -20.84 -19.05
C GLN A 120 35.62 -20.83 -17.92
N THR A 121 36.03 -20.45 -16.71
CA THR A 121 35.14 -20.33 -15.55
C THR A 121 34.16 -19.17 -15.74
N VAL A 122 34.65 -18.02 -16.22
CA VAL A 122 33.82 -16.86 -16.58
C VAL A 122 32.77 -17.25 -17.62
N ASP A 123 33.18 -17.95 -18.68
CA ASP A 123 32.27 -18.38 -19.75
C ASP A 123 31.23 -19.40 -19.25
N LYS A 124 31.62 -20.26 -18.30
CA LYS A 124 30.71 -21.20 -17.64
C LYS A 124 29.67 -20.47 -16.79
N VAL A 125 30.07 -19.46 -16.02
CA VAL A 125 29.16 -18.60 -15.24
C VAL A 125 28.17 -17.92 -16.19
N LYS A 126 28.66 -17.21 -17.21
CA LYS A 126 27.81 -16.50 -18.19
C LYS A 126 26.80 -17.43 -18.87
N ARG A 127 27.24 -18.60 -19.33
CA ARG A 127 26.39 -19.59 -19.97
C ARG A 127 25.33 -20.16 -19.03
N ARG A 128 25.69 -20.43 -17.76
CA ARG A 128 24.74 -20.94 -16.76
C ARG A 128 23.69 -19.89 -16.42
N THR A 129 24.09 -18.62 -16.25
CA THR A 129 23.16 -17.50 -16.08
C THR A 129 22.23 -17.37 -17.27
N LYS A 130 22.78 -17.34 -18.50
CA LYS A 130 21.96 -17.24 -19.72
C LYS A 130 20.94 -18.37 -19.82
N LYS A 131 21.38 -19.62 -19.64
CA LYS A 131 20.50 -20.79 -19.75
C LYS A 131 19.32 -20.76 -18.78
N PHE A 132 19.50 -20.20 -17.58
CA PHE A 132 18.40 -20.13 -16.61
C PHE A 132 17.41 -19.02 -16.94
N PHE A 133 17.90 -17.87 -17.42
CA PHE A 133 17.04 -16.70 -17.65
C PHE A 133 16.54 -16.54 -19.09
N GLU A 134 16.98 -17.36 -20.05
CA GLU A 134 16.66 -17.16 -21.47
C GLU A 134 15.15 -17.11 -21.74
N ASP A 135 14.38 -17.95 -21.08
CA ASP A 135 12.91 -18.01 -21.22
C ASP A 135 12.18 -16.77 -20.64
N TYR A 136 12.89 -15.92 -19.90
CA TYR A 136 12.32 -14.70 -19.33
C TYR A 136 12.57 -13.45 -20.18
N TYR A 137 13.56 -13.50 -21.08
CA TYR A 137 13.95 -12.40 -21.95
C TYR A 137 13.54 -12.70 -23.39
N LEU A 138 12.23 -12.67 -23.64
CA LEU A 138 11.63 -12.96 -24.95
C LEU A 138 11.13 -11.68 -25.63
N ASN A 139 11.23 -11.63 -26.96
CA ASN A 139 10.63 -10.58 -27.79
C ASN A 139 9.12 -10.83 -27.99
N ARG A 140 8.47 -9.99 -28.81
CA ARG A 140 7.02 -10.09 -29.07
C ARG A 140 6.65 -11.37 -29.84
N GLU A 141 7.60 -11.93 -30.57
CA GLU A 141 7.49 -13.15 -31.34
C GLU A 141 7.75 -14.42 -30.50
N GLY A 142 8.20 -14.27 -29.25
CA GLY A 142 8.51 -15.38 -28.35
C GLY A 142 9.94 -15.92 -28.47
N ASP A 143 10.81 -15.27 -29.23
CA ASP A 143 12.24 -15.61 -29.37
C ASP A 143 13.10 -14.87 -28.33
N PHE A 144 14.28 -15.41 -28.02
CA PHE A 144 15.22 -14.80 -27.08
C PHE A 144 15.70 -13.40 -27.53
N ASP A 145 15.35 -12.38 -26.77
CA ASP A 145 15.76 -10.99 -26.95
C ASP A 145 17.12 -10.74 -26.27
N ARG A 146 18.17 -10.80 -27.09
CA ARG A 146 19.55 -10.57 -26.64
C ARG A 146 19.77 -9.14 -26.15
N ASP A 147 19.13 -8.15 -26.76
CA ASP A 147 19.36 -6.74 -26.40
C ASP A 147 18.67 -6.41 -25.07
N PHE A 148 17.47 -6.96 -24.85
CA PHE A 148 16.81 -6.88 -23.55
C PHE A 148 17.62 -7.60 -22.46
N TYR A 149 18.12 -8.82 -22.72
CA TYR A 149 18.99 -9.53 -21.80
C TYR A 149 20.24 -8.72 -21.41
N ASN A 150 20.94 -8.15 -22.40
CA ASN A 150 22.18 -7.40 -22.16
C ASN A 150 21.95 -6.11 -21.36
N ARG A 151 20.75 -5.52 -21.42
CA ARG A 151 20.36 -4.34 -20.62
C ARG A 151 19.87 -4.69 -19.21
N ARG A 152 19.78 -5.98 -18.86
CA ARG A 152 19.24 -6.43 -17.57
C ARG A 152 20.16 -7.38 -16.82
N VAL A 153 21.11 -8.03 -17.48
CA VAL A 153 22.03 -8.98 -16.83
C VAL A 153 23.45 -8.46 -16.84
N PHE A 154 23.98 -8.19 -15.64
CA PHE A 154 25.30 -7.59 -15.43
C PHE A 154 26.21 -8.53 -14.66
N PHE A 155 27.48 -8.60 -15.04
CA PHE A 155 28.51 -9.39 -14.35
C PHE A 155 29.50 -8.43 -13.71
N VAL A 156 29.52 -8.35 -12.38
CA VAL A 156 30.16 -7.25 -11.67
C VAL A 156 31.28 -7.69 -10.72
N ASN A 157 32.32 -6.85 -10.64
CA ASN A 157 33.33 -6.85 -9.60
C ASN A 157 33.03 -5.68 -8.64
N ALA A 158 32.10 -5.91 -7.71
CA ALA A 158 31.67 -4.89 -6.75
C ALA A 158 32.82 -4.46 -5.82
N LEU A 159 33.74 -5.37 -5.48
CA LEU A 159 34.90 -5.07 -4.65
C LEU A 159 35.85 -4.09 -5.35
N GLY A 160 36.21 -4.36 -6.60
CA GLY A 160 37.06 -3.46 -7.38
C GLY A 160 36.43 -2.08 -7.58
N ALA A 161 35.12 -2.00 -7.80
CA ALA A 161 34.42 -0.72 -7.85
C ALA A 161 34.46 0.04 -6.51
N LEU A 162 34.31 -0.68 -5.39
CA LEU A 162 34.41 -0.10 -4.05
C LEU A 162 35.83 0.40 -3.75
N GLU A 163 36.85 -0.36 -4.13
CA GLU A 163 38.26 0.03 -3.95
C GLU A 163 38.59 1.32 -4.70
N VAL A 164 38.09 1.50 -5.93
CA VAL A 164 38.23 2.77 -6.66
C VAL A 164 37.53 3.92 -5.94
N ARG A 165 36.27 3.72 -5.50
CA ARG A 165 35.47 4.75 -4.82
C ARG A 165 36.02 5.15 -3.46
N THR A 166 36.76 4.26 -2.80
CA THR A 166 37.43 4.50 -1.52
C THR A 166 38.87 4.99 -1.68
N GLY A 167 39.35 5.15 -2.92
CA GLY A 167 40.69 5.68 -3.23
C GLY A 167 41.83 4.66 -3.08
N ILE A 168 41.50 3.37 -3.01
CA ILE A 168 42.45 2.25 -2.88
C ILE A 168 43.00 1.82 -4.25
N ALA A 169 42.20 1.91 -5.31
CA ALA A 169 42.54 1.46 -6.66
C ALA A 169 42.40 2.54 -7.75
N ASP A 170 42.99 2.29 -8.92
CA ASP A 170 42.95 3.18 -10.07
C ASP A 170 41.58 3.16 -10.77
N LYS A 171 41.16 4.31 -11.32
CA LYS A 171 39.91 4.50 -12.06
C LYS A 171 39.73 3.53 -13.23
N ALA A 172 40.81 3.01 -13.80
CA ALA A 172 40.74 1.98 -14.85
C ALA A 172 40.00 0.70 -14.40
N VAL A 173 40.05 0.36 -13.10
CA VAL A 173 39.37 -0.81 -12.54
C VAL A 173 37.86 -0.63 -12.57
N LEU A 174 37.36 0.60 -12.39
CA LEU A 174 35.92 0.90 -12.37
C LEU A 174 35.25 0.56 -13.72
N ASN A 175 35.89 0.93 -14.83
CA ASN A 175 35.36 0.62 -16.17
C ASN A 175 35.33 -0.87 -16.47
N SER A 176 36.23 -1.66 -15.87
CA SER A 176 36.27 -3.11 -16.05
C SER A 176 35.41 -3.88 -15.03
N SER A 177 34.78 -3.15 -14.09
CA SER A 177 34.05 -3.72 -12.97
C SER A 177 32.60 -4.09 -13.32
N GLY A 178 32.02 -3.60 -14.40
CA GLY A 178 30.60 -3.83 -14.73
C GLY A 178 29.61 -3.00 -13.89
N VAL A 179 30.08 -2.30 -12.86
CA VAL A 179 29.20 -1.51 -11.96
C VAL A 179 28.78 -0.20 -12.61
N LEU A 180 29.67 0.43 -13.38
CA LEU A 180 29.34 1.67 -14.07
C LEU A 180 28.26 1.44 -15.13
N GLU A 181 28.38 0.37 -15.92
CA GLU A 181 27.39 0.00 -16.92
C GLU A 181 26.03 -0.33 -16.30
N LEU A 182 26.02 -0.96 -15.12
CA LEU A 182 24.79 -1.19 -14.35
C LEU A 182 24.14 0.14 -13.90
N GLU A 183 24.93 1.07 -13.37
CA GLU A 183 24.43 2.38 -12.91
C GLU A 183 23.86 3.20 -14.06
N GLU A 184 24.56 3.25 -15.20
CA GLU A 184 24.09 3.97 -16.39
C GLU A 184 22.80 3.38 -16.95
N GLU A 185 22.65 2.06 -17.00
CA GLU A 185 21.41 1.44 -17.46
C GLU A 185 20.26 1.58 -16.47
N LEU A 186 20.55 1.57 -15.15
CA LEU A 186 19.54 1.89 -14.13
C LEU A 186 19.07 3.34 -14.25
N GLU A 187 19.99 4.29 -14.46
CA GLU A 187 19.66 5.69 -14.67
C GLU A 187 18.79 5.87 -15.92
N LYS A 188 19.22 5.32 -17.06
CA LYS A 188 18.43 5.36 -18.30
C LYS A 188 17.06 4.71 -18.14
N PHE A 189 16.97 3.60 -17.43
CA PHE A 189 15.70 2.91 -17.22
C PHE A 189 14.74 3.74 -16.34
N LEU A 190 15.22 4.22 -15.19
CA LEU A 190 14.39 4.98 -14.25
C LEU A 190 14.01 6.36 -14.78
N ALA A 191 14.91 7.02 -15.53
CA ALA A 191 14.68 8.31 -16.15
C ALA A 191 14.16 8.22 -17.58
N SER A 192 13.79 7.02 -18.05
CA SER A 192 13.26 6.85 -19.42
C SER A 192 11.98 7.68 -19.58
N PRO A 193 11.78 8.33 -20.75
CA PRO A 193 10.55 9.06 -21.03
C PRO A 193 9.32 8.20 -20.75
N GLU A 194 9.32 6.92 -21.14
CA GLU A 194 8.14 6.07 -20.89
C GLU A 194 7.84 5.88 -19.41
N LYS A 195 8.85 5.82 -18.54
CA LYS A 195 8.65 5.70 -17.08
C LYS A 195 8.24 7.01 -16.45
N VAL A 196 8.84 8.13 -16.86
CA VAL A 196 8.47 9.48 -16.40
C VAL A 196 7.03 9.79 -16.82
N THR A 197 6.71 9.60 -18.11
CA THR A 197 5.37 9.72 -18.67
C THR A 197 4.41 8.77 -17.93
N ALA A 198 4.68 7.48 -17.80
CA ALA A 198 3.80 6.57 -17.05
C ALA A 198 3.58 6.96 -15.57
N THR A 199 4.55 7.64 -14.95
CA THR A 199 4.46 8.13 -13.56
C THR A 199 3.50 9.33 -13.48
N PHE A 200 3.63 10.29 -14.40
CA PHE A 200 2.87 11.54 -14.38
C PHE A 200 1.61 11.53 -15.25
N ASP A 201 1.43 10.55 -16.14
CA ASP A 201 0.29 10.42 -17.05
C ASP A 201 -1.02 10.56 -16.30
N SER A 202 -1.14 9.79 -15.23
CA SER A 202 -2.25 9.83 -14.30
C SER A 202 -2.52 11.26 -13.78
N THR A 203 -1.48 11.94 -13.29
CA THR A 203 -1.58 13.31 -12.77
C THR A 203 -1.98 14.28 -13.87
N VAL A 204 -1.44 14.16 -15.08
CA VAL A 204 -1.80 15.05 -16.19
C VAL A 204 -3.22 14.79 -16.70
N GLU A 205 -3.68 13.53 -16.71
CA GLU A 205 -5.08 13.19 -16.98
C GLU A 205 -6.00 13.86 -15.96
N LEU A 206 -5.66 13.81 -14.68
CA LEU A 206 -6.41 14.51 -13.63
C LEU A 206 -6.39 16.04 -13.84
N LEU A 207 -5.23 16.61 -14.11
CA LEU A 207 -5.10 18.05 -14.39
C LEU A 207 -5.94 18.46 -15.60
N SER A 208 -5.98 17.63 -16.65
CA SER A 208 -6.76 17.93 -17.88
C SER A 208 -8.25 18.01 -17.57
N LEU A 209 -8.74 17.14 -16.68
CA LEU A 209 -10.11 17.16 -16.20
C LEU A 209 -10.40 18.42 -15.38
N ILE A 210 -9.55 18.74 -14.40
CA ILE A 210 -9.72 19.92 -13.54
C ILE A 210 -9.73 21.19 -14.39
N VAL A 211 -8.74 21.36 -15.27
CA VAL A 211 -8.61 22.54 -16.14
C VAL A 211 -9.79 22.63 -17.09
N SER A 212 -10.20 21.53 -17.73
CA SER A 212 -11.37 21.52 -18.61
C SER A 212 -12.65 21.94 -17.86
N ASN A 213 -12.87 21.42 -16.65
CA ASN A 213 -14.01 21.79 -15.80
C ASN A 213 -13.99 23.26 -15.41
N SER A 214 -12.83 23.77 -14.99
CA SER A 214 -12.68 25.17 -14.61
C SER A 214 -12.89 26.10 -15.80
N CYS A 215 -12.39 25.76 -16.99
CA CYS A 215 -12.66 26.51 -18.22
C CYS A 215 -14.16 26.51 -18.57
N GLU A 216 -14.83 25.36 -18.45
CA GLU A 216 -16.28 25.26 -18.66
C GLU A 216 -17.05 26.15 -17.66
N GLN A 217 -16.68 26.10 -16.37
CA GLN A 217 -17.28 26.92 -15.32
C GLN A 217 -17.07 28.41 -15.58
N ILE A 218 -15.86 28.84 -15.95
CA ILE A 218 -15.54 30.22 -16.31
C ILE A 218 -16.43 30.71 -17.47
N ASN A 219 -16.62 29.88 -18.48
CA ASN A 219 -17.46 30.21 -19.64
C ASN A 219 -18.94 30.30 -19.25
N GLN A 220 -19.45 29.35 -18.45
CA GLN A 220 -20.82 29.38 -17.94
C GLN A 220 -21.08 30.62 -17.09
N GLU A 221 -20.14 31.01 -16.23
CA GLU A 221 -20.27 32.19 -15.38
C GLU A 221 -20.29 33.49 -16.21
N LYS A 222 -19.41 33.61 -17.21
CA LYS A 222 -19.43 34.75 -18.15
C LYS A 222 -20.78 34.88 -18.87
N LEU A 223 -21.37 33.76 -19.31
CA LEU A 223 -22.69 33.73 -19.96
C LEU A 223 -23.81 34.09 -18.98
N THR A 224 -23.74 33.60 -17.74
CA THR A 224 -24.69 33.94 -16.67
C THR A 224 -24.65 35.43 -16.37
N LEU A 225 -23.45 36.02 -16.33
CA LEU A 225 -23.24 37.45 -16.17
C LEU A 225 -23.79 38.29 -17.33
N ASP A 226 -24.28 37.70 -18.43
CA ASP A 226 -25.01 38.41 -19.49
C ASP A 226 -26.54 38.32 -19.34
N GLN A 227 -27.04 37.44 -18.47
CA GLN A 227 -28.48 37.24 -18.28
C GLN A 227 -29.14 38.38 -17.48
N PRO A 228 -30.45 38.64 -17.68
CA PRO A 228 -31.20 39.61 -16.88
C PRO A 228 -31.33 39.22 -15.40
N LEU A 229 -31.21 40.19 -14.48
CA LEU A 229 -31.24 39.96 -13.02
C LEU A 229 -32.55 39.31 -12.56
N ASN A 230 -33.69 39.79 -13.05
CA ASN A 230 -35.01 39.24 -12.71
C ASN A 230 -35.18 37.77 -13.11
N GLU A 231 -34.58 37.35 -14.23
CA GLU A 231 -34.59 35.96 -14.65
C GLU A 231 -33.66 35.09 -13.78
N LEU A 232 -32.50 35.62 -13.37
CA LEU A 232 -31.58 34.92 -12.47
C LEU A 232 -32.19 34.72 -11.07
N GLU A 233 -32.91 35.70 -10.53
CA GLU A 233 -33.58 35.59 -9.24
C GLU A 233 -34.67 34.51 -9.24
N GLU A 234 -35.47 34.40 -10.31
CA GLU A 234 -36.47 33.34 -10.45
C GLU A 234 -35.83 31.97 -10.65
N ARG A 235 -34.78 31.87 -11.47
CA ARG A 235 -34.03 30.61 -11.68
C ARG A 235 -33.33 30.15 -10.40
N ARG A 236 -32.81 31.08 -9.58
CA ARG A 236 -32.25 30.74 -8.25
C ARG A 236 -33.29 30.05 -7.37
N LYS A 237 -34.50 30.59 -7.34
CA LYS A 237 -35.59 30.01 -6.54
C LYS A 237 -35.93 28.58 -6.99
N GLN A 238 -35.89 28.31 -8.30
CA GLN A 238 -36.09 26.96 -8.86
C GLN A 238 -34.90 26.03 -8.60
N ALA A 239 -33.68 26.56 -8.59
CA ALA A 239 -32.47 25.80 -8.26
C ALA A 239 -32.44 25.37 -6.78
N GLU A 240 -32.94 26.22 -5.88
CA GLU A 240 -33.02 25.95 -4.44
C GLU A 240 -33.75 24.63 -4.12
N GLU A 241 -34.86 24.35 -4.82
CA GLU A 241 -35.62 23.11 -4.64
C GLU A 241 -34.81 21.87 -5.03
N GLN A 242 -33.94 21.99 -6.04
CA GLN A 242 -33.06 20.89 -6.48
C GLN A 242 -31.81 20.74 -5.59
N LEU A 243 -31.32 21.84 -5.01
CA LEU A 243 -30.22 21.80 -4.04
C LEU A 243 -30.64 21.05 -2.77
N LEU A 244 -31.89 21.21 -2.32
CA LEU A 244 -32.46 20.39 -1.24
C LEU A 244 -32.55 18.89 -1.57
N GLU A 245 -32.62 18.53 -2.85
CA GLU A 245 -32.57 17.13 -3.29
C GLU A 245 -31.14 16.57 -3.24
N LEU A 246 -30.13 17.37 -3.60
CA LEU A 246 -28.72 17.01 -3.43
C LEU A 246 -28.34 16.79 -1.97
N GLU A 247 -28.91 17.57 -1.05
CA GLU A 247 -28.73 17.36 0.39
C GLU A 247 -29.24 15.99 0.85
N LYS A 248 -30.34 15.50 0.26
CA LYS A 248 -30.85 14.15 0.52
C LYS A 248 -29.94 13.09 -0.08
N ASP A 249 -29.47 13.28 -1.32
CA ASP A 249 -28.54 12.35 -1.96
C ASP A 249 -27.24 12.18 -1.15
N LYS A 250 -26.74 13.27 -0.56
CA LYS A 250 -25.57 13.24 0.34
C LYS A 250 -25.82 12.34 1.56
N ILE A 251 -26.99 12.43 2.17
CA ILE A 251 -27.38 11.57 3.30
C ILE A 251 -27.49 10.11 2.85
N ASP A 252 -28.05 9.84 1.66
CA ASP A 252 -28.17 8.48 1.13
C ASP A 252 -26.80 7.84 0.82
N ILE A 253 -25.83 8.65 0.38
CA ILE A 253 -24.43 8.25 0.18
C ILE A 253 -23.80 7.86 1.52
N GLU A 254 -23.98 8.68 2.56
CA GLU A 254 -23.48 8.41 3.92
C GLU A 254 -24.08 7.11 4.49
N GLN A 255 -25.40 6.95 4.38
CA GLN A 255 -26.09 5.76 4.84
C GLN A 255 -25.62 4.49 4.12
N THR A 256 -25.26 4.60 2.84
CA THR A 256 -24.70 3.49 2.08
C THR A 256 -23.35 3.05 2.67
N ILE A 257 -22.48 3.99 3.01
CA ILE A 257 -21.19 3.69 3.66
C ILE A 257 -21.42 3.01 5.02
N PHE A 258 -22.34 3.53 5.84
CA PHE A 258 -22.64 2.97 7.15
C PHE A 258 -23.29 1.59 7.09
N PHE A 259 -24.12 1.32 6.08
CA PHE A 259 -24.67 0.00 5.85
C PHE A 259 -23.56 -1.05 5.63
N TYR A 260 -22.58 -0.75 4.77
CA TYR A 260 -21.47 -1.67 4.50
C TYR A 260 -20.47 -1.74 5.65
N ARG A 261 -20.23 -0.64 6.37
CA ARG A 261 -19.48 -0.63 7.65
C ARG A 261 -20.06 -1.65 8.62
N ASP A 262 -21.38 -1.61 8.83
CA ASP A 262 -22.05 -2.49 9.78
C ASP A 262 -22.01 -3.96 9.32
N LYS A 263 -22.14 -4.21 8.02
CA LYS A 263 -21.97 -5.56 7.45
C LYS A 263 -20.55 -6.08 7.65
N ILE A 264 -19.54 -5.24 7.40
CA ILE A 264 -18.12 -5.61 7.47
C ILE A 264 -17.70 -5.87 8.93
N LYS A 265 -18.06 -5.00 9.88
CA LYS A 265 -17.64 -5.15 11.28
C LYS A 265 -18.20 -6.44 11.91
N GLU A 266 -19.45 -6.78 11.63
CA GLU A 266 -20.08 -8.03 12.10
C GLU A 266 -19.40 -9.25 11.46
N LYS A 267 -19.20 -9.22 10.14
CA LYS A 267 -18.55 -10.31 9.40
C LYS A 267 -17.14 -10.60 9.91
N LEU A 268 -16.36 -9.55 10.19
CA LEU A 268 -15.01 -9.69 10.71
C LEU A 268 -15.00 -10.23 12.14
N LEU A 269 -15.91 -9.77 13.01
CA LEU A 269 -15.98 -10.30 14.38
C LEU A 269 -16.42 -11.76 14.38
N ASP A 270 -17.44 -12.12 13.60
CA ASP A 270 -17.93 -13.49 13.47
C ASP A 270 -16.85 -14.44 12.95
N ASP A 271 -16.08 -14.02 11.93
CA ASP A 271 -14.95 -14.81 11.41
C ASP A 271 -13.83 -14.94 12.46
N LEU A 272 -13.52 -13.88 13.21
CA LEU A 272 -12.53 -13.94 14.29
C LEU A 272 -12.97 -14.91 15.40
N ILE A 273 -14.25 -14.88 15.79
CA ILE A 273 -14.83 -15.81 16.76
C ILE A 273 -14.79 -17.25 16.22
N GLY A 274 -15.13 -17.46 14.95
CA GLY A 274 -15.04 -18.76 14.28
C GLY A 274 -13.60 -19.28 14.23
N TYR A 275 -12.65 -18.41 13.92
CA TYR A 275 -11.23 -18.75 13.85
C TYR A 275 -10.68 -19.23 15.19
N THR A 276 -11.21 -18.74 16.33
CA THR A 276 -10.84 -19.31 17.64
C THR A 276 -11.11 -20.82 17.74
N GLN A 277 -12.11 -21.35 17.02
CA GLN A 277 -12.39 -22.78 16.97
C GLN A 277 -11.41 -23.52 16.06
N GLU A 278 -11.07 -22.94 14.91
CA GLU A 278 -10.06 -23.52 14.00
C GLU A 278 -8.71 -23.71 14.71
N ILE A 279 -8.30 -22.76 15.55
CA ILE A 279 -7.06 -22.86 16.36
C ILE A 279 -7.06 -24.14 17.22
N LYS A 280 -8.23 -24.55 17.72
CA LYS A 280 -8.37 -25.79 18.52
C LYS A 280 -8.13 -27.03 17.67
N GLU A 281 -8.58 -27.02 16.41
CA GLU A 281 -8.45 -28.13 15.48
C GLU A 281 -7.01 -28.29 14.96
N THR A 282 -6.33 -27.16 14.68
CA THR A 282 -4.96 -27.17 14.16
C THR A 282 -3.89 -27.26 15.26
N TRP A 283 -4.29 -27.18 16.54
CA TRP A 283 -3.40 -27.17 17.71
C TRP A 283 -2.30 -28.24 17.67
N GLN A 284 -2.65 -29.49 17.36
CA GLN A 284 -1.69 -30.59 17.41
C GLN A 284 -0.53 -30.40 16.42
N GLN A 285 -0.81 -29.83 15.26
CA GLN A 285 0.19 -29.62 14.20
C GLN A 285 1.02 -28.35 14.49
N ASP A 286 0.39 -27.30 15.00
CA ASP A 286 1.02 -26.00 15.16
C ASP A 286 1.84 -25.87 16.44
N SER A 287 1.37 -26.48 17.54
CA SER A 287 2.03 -26.39 18.85
C SER A 287 3.47 -26.92 18.83
N HIS A 288 3.76 -27.96 18.04
CA HIS A 288 5.11 -28.51 17.91
C HIS A 288 6.08 -27.60 17.13
N LYS A 289 5.56 -26.72 16.27
CA LYS A 289 6.36 -25.83 15.42
C LYS A 289 6.57 -24.46 16.04
N LEU A 290 5.56 -23.95 16.74
CA LEU A 290 5.45 -22.54 17.12
C LEU A 290 5.56 -22.28 18.62
N ILE A 291 5.55 -23.31 19.47
CA ILE A 291 5.71 -23.17 20.93
C ILE A 291 7.09 -23.67 21.33
N ASP A 292 7.87 -22.80 21.97
CA ASP A 292 9.10 -23.24 22.63
C ASP A 292 8.73 -24.01 23.91
N ILE A 293 9.13 -25.28 23.96
CA ILE A 293 8.87 -26.18 25.08
C ILE A 293 9.89 -25.94 26.21
N LYS A 294 11.04 -25.31 25.94
CA LYS A 294 12.09 -25.09 26.95
C LYS A 294 11.60 -24.25 28.14
N PRO A 295 10.90 -23.11 27.96
CA PRO A 295 10.32 -22.37 29.08
C PRO A 295 9.32 -23.19 29.89
N LEU A 296 8.53 -24.05 29.21
CA LEU A 296 7.52 -24.90 29.85
C LEU A 296 8.15 -26.00 30.72
N ALA A 297 9.35 -26.49 30.36
CA ALA A 297 10.09 -27.48 31.14
C ALA A 297 10.48 -26.95 32.53
N ASN A 298 10.86 -25.67 32.60
CA ASN A 298 11.33 -25.02 33.83
C ASN A 298 10.20 -24.79 34.86
N ILE A 299 8.94 -24.81 34.42
CA ILE A 299 7.76 -24.65 35.29
C ILE A 299 7.73 -25.74 36.37
N LYS A 300 8.12 -26.99 36.03
CA LYS A 300 8.13 -28.10 36.99
C LYS A 300 9.11 -27.85 38.15
N ASP A 301 10.31 -27.37 37.83
CA ASP A 301 11.34 -27.11 38.83
C ASP A 301 10.96 -25.90 39.72
N ILE A 302 10.29 -24.88 39.15
CA ILE A 302 9.75 -23.73 39.88
C ILE A 302 8.67 -24.19 40.88
N LEU A 303 7.76 -25.07 40.48
CA LEU A 303 6.68 -25.59 41.33
C LEU A 303 7.20 -26.38 42.54
N LEU A 304 8.27 -27.16 42.35
CA LEU A 304 8.90 -27.94 43.42
C LEU A 304 9.67 -27.07 44.42
N SER A 305 10.08 -25.86 44.02
CA SER A 305 10.99 -24.98 44.78
C SER A 305 10.32 -24.01 45.77
N THR A 306 9.17 -24.37 46.37
CA THR A 306 8.24 -23.56 47.20
C THR A 306 7.22 -22.69 46.46
N PHE A 307 5.94 -22.89 46.80
CA PHE A 307 4.77 -22.20 46.24
C PHE A 307 4.56 -20.81 46.90
N ARG A 308 5.48 -19.87 46.66
CA ARG A 308 5.37 -18.46 47.09
C ARG A 308 4.86 -17.56 45.95
N GLU A 309 4.43 -16.34 46.26
CA GLU A 309 4.03 -15.34 45.24
C GLU A 309 5.08 -15.12 44.15
N LYS A 310 6.38 -15.12 44.50
CA LYS A 310 7.49 -15.02 43.53
C LYS A 310 7.52 -16.16 42.50
N SER A 311 6.99 -17.34 42.84
CA SER A 311 6.93 -18.50 41.94
C SER A 311 5.79 -18.35 40.92
N LYS A 312 4.65 -17.77 41.31
CA LYS A 312 3.52 -17.47 40.40
C LYS A 312 3.94 -16.50 39.29
N THR A 313 4.71 -15.46 39.63
CA THR A 313 5.22 -14.49 38.65
C THR A 313 6.18 -15.15 37.64
N LYS A 314 7.05 -16.05 38.10
CA LYS A 314 7.97 -16.78 37.20
C LYS A 314 7.21 -17.70 36.25
N ILE A 315 6.22 -18.44 36.74
CA ILE A 315 5.37 -19.31 35.91
C ILE A 315 4.65 -18.49 34.83
N ARG A 316 4.10 -17.33 35.21
CA ARG A 316 3.46 -16.40 34.26
C ARG A 316 4.42 -15.96 33.16
N ASN A 317 5.64 -15.58 33.48
CA ASN A 317 6.62 -15.16 32.49
C ASN A 317 6.98 -16.29 31.51
N HIS A 318 7.20 -17.51 32.01
CA HIS A 318 7.54 -18.65 31.15
C HIS A 318 6.37 -19.06 30.23
N ILE A 319 5.12 -18.98 30.71
CA ILE A 319 3.93 -19.22 29.89
C ILE A 319 3.78 -18.12 28.84
N LYS A 320 3.99 -16.87 29.22
CA LYS A 320 3.96 -15.74 28.29
C LYS A 320 5.02 -15.91 27.20
N GLU A 321 6.27 -16.20 27.56
CA GLU A 321 7.37 -16.41 26.62
C GLU A 321 7.08 -17.55 25.64
N ALA A 322 6.50 -18.66 26.12
CA ALA A 322 6.17 -19.80 25.28
C ALA A 322 4.96 -19.55 24.34
N CYS A 323 3.93 -18.85 24.81
CA CYS A 323 2.66 -18.71 24.09
C CYS A 323 2.55 -17.45 23.22
N THR A 324 3.29 -16.37 23.54
CA THR A 324 3.21 -15.09 22.80
C THR A 324 3.49 -15.27 21.30
N PRO A 325 4.58 -15.94 20.87
CA PRO A 325 4.86 -16.13 19.43
C PRO A 325 3.78 -16.93 18.70
N TYR A 326 3.21 -17.93 19.39
CA TYR A 326 2.11 -18.73 18.85
C TYR A 326 0.86 -17.88 18.61
N ILE A 327 0.45 -17.10 19.61
CA ILE A 327 -0.76 -16.26 19.53
C ILE A 327 -0.56 -15.17 18.46
N GLU A 328 0.58 -14.47 18.46
CA GLU A 328 0.91 -13.46 17.46
C GLU A 328 0.88 -14.04 16.03
N SER A 329 1.49 -15.21 15.83
CA SER A 329 1.48 -15.90 14.54
C SER A 329 0.06 -16.25 14.10
N LYS A 330 -0.79 -16.74 15.01
CA LYS A 330 -2.18 -17.09 14.69
C LYS A 330 -3.04 -15.88 14.37
N LEU A 331 -2.87 -14.79 15.08
CA LEU A 331 -3.57 -13.53 14.80
C LEU A 331 -3.11 -12.92 13.47
N LYS A 332 -1.81 -12.93 13.19
CA LYS A 332 -1.26 -12.47 11.91
C LYS A 332 -1.73 -13.33 10.74
N GLN A 333 -1.89 -14.65 10.94
CA GLN A 333 -2.48 -15.54 9.93
C GLN A 333 -3.94 -15.15 9.64
N TRP A 334 -4.73 -14.90 10.68
CA TRP A 334 -6.13 -14.47 10.53
C TRP A 334 -6.24 -13.10 9.86
N GLU A 335 -5.39 -12.14 10.23
CA GLU A 335 -5.32 -10.80 9.63
C GLU A 335 -5.16 -10.87 8.09
N THR A 336 -4.46 -11.88 7.57
CA THR A 336 -4.32 -12.06 6.11
C THR A 336 -5.63 -12.41 5.39
N ARG A 337 -6.65 -12.88 6.12
CA ARG A 337 -7.98 -13.20 5.60
C ARG A 337 -8.85 -11.96 5.42
N ILE A 338 -8.58 -10.87 6.14
CA ILE A 338 -9.42 -9.66 6.13
C ILE A 338 -9.75 -9.19 4.71
N PRO A 339 -8.78 -9.00 3.78
CA PRO A 339 -9.11 -8.56 2.42
C PRO A 339 -10.05 -9.53 1.70
N ILE A 340 -9.85 -10.85 1.86
CA ILE A 340 -10.68 -11.87 1.22
C ILE A 340 -12.11 -11.83 1.78
N LEU A 341 -12.24 -11.62 3.10
CA LEU A 341 -13.54 -11.59 3.77
C LEU A 341 -14.38 -10.39 3.33
N ILE A 342 -13.77 -9.22 3.16
CA ILE A 342 -14.50 -7.98 2.88
C ILE A 342 -14.59 -7.65 1.38
N GLU A 343 -13.94 -8.44 0.52
CA GLU A 343 -13.80 -8.17 -0.91
C GLU A 343 -15.15 -7.90 -1.58
N GLU A 344 -16.09 -8.82 -1.45
CA GLU A 344 -17.43 -8.69 -2.05
C GLU A 344 -18.17 -7.45 -1.54
N ASP A 345 -18.13 -7.22 -0.23
CA ASP A 345 -18.83 -6.12 0.44
C ASP A 345 -18.30 -4.75 -0.02
N ILE A 346 -16.97 -4.62 -0.13
CA ILE A 346 -16.32 -3.42 -0.65
C ILE A 346 -16.65 -3.21 -2.13
N HIS A 347 -16.62 -4.26 -2.95
CA HIS A 347 -16.94 -4.14 -4.37
C HIS A 347 -18.39 -3.69 -4.60
N GLU A 348 -19.35 -4.24 -3.82
CA GLU A 348 -20.73 -3.81 -3.89
C GLU A 348 -20.91 -2.36 -3.41
N MET A 349 -20.27 -1.98 -2.30
CA MET A 349 -20.27 -0.62 -1.79
C MET A 349 -19.75 0.36 -2.84
N GLN A 350 -18.58 0.07 -3.42
CA GLN A 350 -17.96 0.89 -4.45
C GLN A 350 -18.92 1.08 -5.64
N LYS A 351 -19.52 -0.01 -6.13
CA LYS A 351 -20.45 0.07 -7.26
C LYS A 351 -21.67 0.95 -6.96
N LYS A 352 -22.23 0.86 -5.75
CA LYS A 352 -23.37 1.70 -5.36
C LYS A 352 -22.97 3.17 -5.23
N LEU A 353 -21.84 3.44 -4.57
CA LEU A 353 -21.30 4.79 -4.42
C LEU A 353 -20.97 5.42 -5.77
N ASP A 354 -20.34 4.69 -6.70
CA ASP A 354 -20.04 5.16 -8.04
C ASP A 354 -21.33 5.63 -8.77
N ASN A 355 -22.43 4.88 -8.63
CA ASN A 355 -23.72 5.26 -9.22
C ASN A 355 -24.31 6.51 -8.52
N GLN A 356 -24.41 6.50 -7.19
CA GLN A 356 -25.00 7.62 -6.43
C GLN A 356 -24.23 8.93 -6.65
N LEU A 357 -22.90 8.85 -6.65
CA LEU A 357 -22.04 10.00 -6.90
C LEU A 357 -22.13 10.47 -8.36
N SER A 358 -22.29 9.55 -9.32
CA SER A 358 -22.54 9.93 -10.71
C SER A 358 -23.86 10.68 -10.85
N ASP A 359 -24.92 10.18 -10.23
CA ASP A 359 -26.23 10.84 -10.24
C ASP A 359 -26.20 12.20 -9.53
N PHE A 360 -25.46 12.31 -8.43
CA PHE A 360 -25.20 13.58 -7.74
C PHE A 360 -24.53 14.60 -8.67
N GLN A 361 -23.47 14.21 -9.37
CA GLN A 361 -22.76 15.09 -10.31
C GLN A 361 -23.66 15.52 -11.49
N LEU A 362 -24.50 14.61 -12.00
CA LEU A 362 -25.48 14.94 -13.04
C LEU A 362 -26.49 16.01 -12.57
N LYS A 363 -26.98 15.90 -11.33
CA LYS A 363 -27.88 16.90 -10.73
C LYS A 363 -27.16 18.23 -10.50
N VAL A 364 -25.91 18.23 -10.02
CA VAL A 364 -25.08 19.44 -9.91
C VAL A 364 -24.97 20.17 -11.24
N ASP A 365 -24.62 19.46 -12.31
CA ASP A 365 -24.51 20.05 -13.66
C ASP A 365 -25.85 20.59 -14.17
N LYS A 366 -26.94 19.86 -13.90
CA LYS A 366 -28.30 20.30 -14.24
C LYS A 366 -28.67 21.60 -13.54
N ILE A 367 -28.35 21.74 -12.25
CA ILE A 367 -28.61 22.95 -11.46
C ILE A 367 -27.82 24.14 -11.99
N LYS A 368 -26.52 23.95 -12.27
CA LYS A 368 -25.67 25.00 -12.86
C LYS A 368 -26.21 25.48 -14.21
N ARG A 369 -26.65 24.55 -15.07
CA ARG A 369 -27.23 24.85 -16.37
C ARG A 369 -28.60 25.53 -16.27
N LEU A 370 -29.46 25.09 -15.35
CA LEU A 370 -30.75 25.72 -15.09
C LEU A 370 -30.55 27.20 -14.72
N PHE A 371 -29.58 27.48 -13.85
CA PHE A 371 -29.24 28.85 -13.47
C PHE A 371 -28.72 29.67 -14.67
N THR A 372 -27.77 29.10 -15.43
CA THR A 372 -27.12 29.78 -16.57
C THR A 372 -28.07 30.04 -17.73
N PHE A 373 -28.85 29.04 -18.15
CA PHE A 373 -29.58 29.04 -19.43
C PHE A 373 -31.11 29.06 -19.29
N GLY A 374 -31.66 28.86 -18.09
CA GLY A 374 -33.11 28.81 -17.87
C GLY A 374 -33.81 27.59 -18.49
N LYS A 375 -33.05 26.64 -19.05
CA LYS A 375 -33.54 25.36 -19.57
C LYS A 375 -32.76 24.22 -18.93
N ALA A 376 -33.49 23.24 -18.40
CA ALA A 376 -32.91 21.99 -17.88
C ALA A 376 -32.57 20.98 -18.99
N GLU A 377 -33.16 21.13 -20.18
CA GLU A 377 -33.14 20.13 -21.24
C GLU A 377 -32.91 20.80 -22.61
N GLU A 378 -31.70 20.66 -23.16
CA GLU A 378 -31.45 20.46 -24.60
C GLU A 378 -29.95 20.15 -24.82
N ALA A 379 -29.68 18.84 -24.98
CA ALA A 379 -28.53 18.19 -25.61
C ALA A 379 -27.09 18.62 -25.22
N PHE A 380 -26.62 18.10 -24.08
CA PHE A 380 -25.28 17.50 -24.02
C PHE A 380 -25.45 16.20 -23.24
N ILE A 381 -25.05 15.06 -23.81
CA ILE A 381 -24.96 13.81 -23.05
C ILE A 381 -23.86 14.06 -22.02
N PRO A 382 -24.17 14.17 -20.71
CA PRO A 382 -23.13 14.30 -19.73
C PRO A 382 -22.31 13.02 -19.83
N GLU A 383 -21.01 13.14 -20.08
CA GLU A 383 -20.17 11.96 -20.10
C GLU A 383 -20.13 11.39 -18.68
N GLN A 384 -20.83 10.27 -18.46
CA GLN A 384 -20.75 9.47 -17.23
C GLN A 384 -19.29 9.29 -16.76
N LYS A 385 -18.36 9.23 -17.71
CA LYS A 385 -16.91 9.13 -17.48
C LYS A 385 -16.31 10.37 -16.80
N LYS A 386 -16.80 11.57 -17.10
CA LYS A 386 -16.34 12.83 -16.50
C LYS A 386 -16.70 12.88 -15.02
N ALA A 387 -17.95 12.55 -14.68
CA ALA A 387 -18.40 12.40 -13.31
C ALA A 387 -17.58 11.32 -12.56
N GLN A 388 -17.39 10.15 -13.17
CA GLN A 388 -16.60 9.07 -12.59
C GLN A 388 -15.14 9.49 -12.31
N LYS A 389 -14.50 10.28 -13.18
CA LYS A 389 -13.13 10.77 -12.95
C LYS A 389 -13.04 11.80 -11.83
N ILE A 390 -14.03 12.70 -11.68
CA ILE A 390 -14.09 13.66 -10.57
C ILE A 390 -14.22 12.91 -9.24
N ILE A 391 -15.05 11.86 -9.22
CA ILE A 391 -15.21 10.98 -8.06
C ILE A 391 -13.89 10.30 -7.71
N GLN A 392 -13.20 9.72 -8.70
CA GLN A 392 -11.88 9.11 -8.47
C GLN A 392 -10.82 10.11 -8.00
N ALA A 393 -10.89 11.37 -8.45
CA ALA A 393 -10.01 12.44 -7.99
C ALA A 393 -10.24 12.80 -6.51
N ILE A 394 -11.51 12.94 -6.11
CA ILE A 394 -11.90 13.17 -4.72
C ILE A 394 -11.36 12.01 -3.88
N LEU A 395 -11.67 10.77 -4.26
CA LEU A 395 -11.20 9.57 -3.57
C LEU A 395 -9.66 9.47 -3.50
N GLY A 396 -8.95 9.80 -4.57
CA GLY A 396 -7.49 9.88 -4.60
C GLY A 396 -6.95 10.89 -3.58
N GLY A 397 -7.56 12.07 -3.48
CA GLY A 397 -7.23 13.08 -2.49
C GLY A 397 -7.53 12.66 -1.04
N LEU A 398 -8.59 11.88 -0.83
CA LEU A 398 -9.00 11.39 0.51
C LEU A 398 -7.98 10.44 1.15
N THR A 399 -7.25 9.67 0.33
CA THR A 399 -6.32 8.62 0.80
C THR A 399 -4.94 9.14 1.22
N LEU A 400 -4.59 10.40 0.90
CA LEU A 400 -3.27 11.03 1.19
C LEU A 400 -2.03 10.20 0.79
N ASP A 401 -2.21 9.14 -0.02
CA ASP A 401 -1.13 8.26 -0.44
C ASP A 401 -0.82 8.50 -1.93
N VAL A 402 0.11 9.44 -2.16
CA VAL A 402 0.57 9.85 -3.50
C VAL A 402 1.06 8.65 -4.33
N SER A 403 1.51 7.57 -3.69
CA SER A 403 1.93 6.34 -4.39
C SER A 403 0.76 5.57 -5.01
N GLN A 404 -0.44 5.65 -4.42
CA GLN A 404 -1.66 4.99 -4.90
C GLN A 404 -2.47 5.85 -5.86
N VAL A 405 -2.20 7.15 -5.94
CA VAL A 405 -2.75 8.05 -6.96
C VAL A 405 -2.44 7.49 -8.37
N THR A 406 -1.27 6.88 -8.57
CA THR A 406 -0.91 6.23 -9.85
C THR A 406 -1.80 5.04 -10.21
N GLY A 407 -2.31 4.29 -9.21
CA GLY A 407 -3.23 3.15 -9.41
C GLY A 407 -4.69 3.56 -9.53
N ALA A 408 -5.13 4.56 -8.77
CA ALA A 408 -6.52 5.07 -8.78
C ALA A 408 -6.92 5.63 -10.15
N LEU A 409 -5.97 6.24 -10.87
CA LEU A 409 -6.18 6.83 -12.19
C LEU A 409 -6.20 5.79 -13.33
N MET A 410 -5.77 4.53 -13.08
CA MET A 410 -5.89 3.42 -14.03
C MET A 410 -7.25 2.70 -13.99
N GLY A 411 -8.23 3.21 -13.26
CA GLY A 411 -9.63 2.76 -13.35
C GLY A 411 -10.03 1.66 -12.38
N LYS A 412 -9.29 1.50 -11.29
CA LYS A 412 -9.74 0.80 -10.08
C LYS A 412 -9.11 1.51 -8.88
N GLY A 413 -9.81 2.49 -8.31
CA GLY A 413 -9.52 2.88 -6.93
C GLY A 413 -9.61 1.60 -6.09
N ASP A 414 -8.48 1.10 -5.61
CA ASP A 414 -8.43 -0.19 -4.94
C ASP A 414 -8.89 -0.02 -3.48
N TRP A 415 -10.19 0.25 -3.32
CA TRP A 415 -10.89 0.38 -2.04
C TRP A 415 -10.60 -0.83 -1.14
N LEU A 416 -10.46 -2.00 -1.76
CA LEU A 416 -10.11 -3.23 -1.07
C LEU A 416 -8.72 -3.17 -0.45
N SER A 417 -7.72 -2.76 -1.24
CA SER A 417 -6.36 -2.59 -0.72
C SER A 417 -6.26 -1.45 0.30
N PHE A 418 -7.00 -0.36 0.14
CA PHE A 418 -7.02 0.75 1.10
C PHE A 418 -7.68 0.33 2.42
N LEU A 419 -8.97 -0.03 2.40
CA LEU A 419 -9.71 -0.41 3.61
C LEU A 419 -9.17 -1.70 4.21
N GLY A 420 -8.77 -2.67 3.39
CA GLY A 420 -8.16 -3.91 3.85
C GLY A 420 -6.90 -3.67 4.69
N ARG A 421 -5.98 -2.80 4.22
CA ARG A 421 -4.78 -2.45 4.99
C ARG A 421 -5.11 -1.71 6.28
N ARG A 422 -6.03 -0.75 6.23
CA ARG A 422 -6.44 0.01 7.43
C ARG A 422 -7.09 -0.88 8.49
N LEU A 423 -7.95 -1.80 8.07
CA LEU A 423 -8.57 -2.77 8.96
C LEU A 423 -7.54 -3.75 9.53
N GLN A 424 -6.57 -4.20 8.74
CA GLN A 424 -5.45 -5.02 9.24
C GLN A 424 -4.66 -4.29 10.34
N GLU A 425 -4.29 -3.02 10.12
CA GLU A 425 -3.60 -2.19 11.11
C GLU A 425 -4.40 -2.03 12.41
N ILE A 426 -5.71 -1.73 12.29
CA ILE A 426 -6.62 -1.58 13.43
C ILE A 426 -6.67 -2.87 14.25
N VAL A 427 -6.87 -4.01 13.58
CA VAL A 427 -7.02 -5.28 14.29
C VAL A 427 -5.70 -5.72 14.93
N LEU A 428 -4.56 -5.49 14.29
CA LEU A 428 -3.25 -5.76 14.90
C LEU A 428 -3.02 -4.90 16.16
N LEU A 429 -3.36 -3.62 16.11
CA LEU A 429 -3.24 -2.70 17.25
C LEU A 429 -4.04 -3.20 18.46
N ILE A 430 -5.29 -3.61 18.24
CA ILE A 430 -6.19 -4.11 19.28
C ILE A 430 -5.64 -5.43 19.85
N LEU A 431 -5.39 -6.40 18.97
CA LEU A 431 -5.14 -7.77 19.43
C LEU A 431 -3.73 -7.96 20.03
N VAL A 432 -2.71 -7.19 19.61
CA VAL A 432 -1.35 -7.28 20.16
C VAL A 432 -1.30 -6.85 21.63
N VAL A 433 -2.02 -5.79 22.01
CA VAL A 433 -2.14 -5.36 23.40
C VAL A 433 -2.75 -6.47 24.27
N ASP A 434 -3.70 -7.22 23.69
CA ASP A 434 -4.44 -8.25 24.39
C ASP A 434 -3.76 -9.64 24.42
N VAL A 435 -2.70 -9.88 23.64
CA VAL A 435 -1.83 -11.08 23.79
C VAL A 435 -1.28 -11.18 25.22
N LEU A 436 -1.02 -10.03 25.85
CA LEU A 436 -0.62 -9.94 27.24
C LEU A 436 -1.72 -10.40 28.21
N ALA A 437 -2.97 -10.04 27.92
CA ALA A 437 -4.13 -10.44 28.71
C ALA A 437 -4.38 -11.95 28.59
N ILE A 438 -4.32 -12.50 27.36
CA ILE A 438 -4.45 -13.94 27.10
C ILE A 438 -3.40 -14.73 27.89
N SER A 439 -2.13 -14.32 27.80
CA SER A 439 -1.02 -14.98 28.51
C SER A 439 -1.20 -14.99 30.03
N ASN A 440 -1.76 -13.91 30.59
CA ASN A 440 -2.06 -13.83 32.02
C ASN A 440 -3.18 -14.78 32.44
N PHE A 441 -4.25 -14.87 31.64
CA PHE A 441 -5.36 -15.79 31.90
C PHE A 441 -4.90 -17.25 31.84
N LEU A 442 -4.11 -17.61 30.82
CA LEU A 442 -3.51 -18.94 30.68
C LEU A 442 -2.64 -19.30 31.89
N ALA A 443 -1.83 -18.36 32.36
CA ALA A 443 -1.00 -18.56 33.55
C ALA A 443 -1.84 -18.82 34.80
N MET A 444 -2.93 -18.08 35.00
CA MET A 444 -3.83 -18.28 36.13
C MET A 444 -4.55 -19.62 36.07
N ALA A 445 -5.04 -20.02 34.89
CA ALA A 445 -5.69 -21.31 34.67
C ALA A 445 -4.74 -22.48 34.97
N LEU A 446 -3.49 -22.40 34.50
CA LEU A 446 -2.48 -23.43 34.78
C LEU A 446 -2.07 -23.45 36.26
N ILE A 447 -1.90 -22.29 36.90
CA ILE A 447 -1.61 -22.19 38.34
C ILE A 447 -2.72 -22.83 39.19
N ALA A 448 -3.99 -22.61 38.84
CA ALA A 448 -5.12 -23.23 39.53
C ALA A 448 -5.08 -24.77 39.44
N LEU A 449 -4.82 -25.32 38.25
CA LEU A 449 -4.68 -26.77 38.07
C LEU A 449 -3.46 -27.35 38.82
N PHE A 450 -2.39 -26.57 38.99
CA PHE A 450 -1.25 -26.98 39.81
C PHE A 450 -1.60 -27.06 41.31
N ALA A 451 -2.44 -26.15 41.82
CA ALA A 451 -2.87 -26.16 43.22
C ALA A 451 -3.73 -27.41 43.57
N GLU A 452 -4.42 -27.99 42.58
CA GLU A 452 -5.21 -29.22 42.71
C GLU A 452 -4.35 -30.50 42.69
N GLY A 453 -3.03 -30.39 42.50
CA GLY A 453 -2.09 -31.52 42.58
C GLY A 453 -2.02 -32.43 41.35
N VAL A 454 -2.71 -32.06 40.26
CA VAL A 454 -2.83 -32.84 39.01
C VAL A 454 -1.46 -33.21 38.39
N PHE A 455 -0.46 -32.35 38.54
CA PHE A 455 0.83 -32.48 37.84
C PHE A 455 1.99 -33.02 38.68
N ILE A 456 1.81 -33.21 39.99
CA ILE A 456 2.90 -33.50 40.94
C ILE A 456 3.56 -34.87 40.67
N LYS A 457 2.81 -35.82 40.10
CA LYS A 457 3.27 -37.21 39.85
C LYS A 457 3.81 -37.47 38.44
N LEU A 458 3.79 -36.50 37.53
CA LEU A 458 4.15 -36.71 36.13
C LEU A 458 5.67 -36.62 35.89
N GLN A 459 6.23 -37.50 35.05
CA GLN A 459 7.60 -37.38 34.52
C GLN A 459 7.72 -36.13 33.63
N ARG A 460 8.94 -35.63 33.36
CA ARG A 460 9.15 -34.36 32.61
C ARG A 460 8.48 -34.35 31.23
N ASP A 461 8.64 -35.41 30.44
CA ASP A 461 8.03 -35.48 29.11
C ASP A 461 6.50 -35.61 29.16
N ALA A 462 5.98 -36.36 30.16
CA ALA A 462 4.54 -36.47 30.38
C ALA A 462 3.93 -35.15 30.88
N PHE A 463 4.67 -34.39 31.69
CA PHE A 463 4.30 -33.08 32.18
C PHE A 463 4.21 -32.06 31.03
N GLN A 464 5.19 -32.04 30.12
CA GLN A 464 5.17 -31.17 28.94
C GLN A 464 3.97 -31.48 28.03
N ARG A 465 3.71 -32.76 27.74
CA ARG A 465 2.56 -33.17 26.92
C ARG A 465 1.24 -32.75 27.55
N GLU A 466 1.10 -32.89 28.87
CA GLU A 466 -0.14 -32.49 29.56
C GLU A 466 -0.30 -30.96 29.59
N ILE A 467 0.78 -30.19 29.76
CA ILE A 467 0.73 -28.72 29.62
C ILE A 467 0.31 -28.32 28.21
N LEU A 468 0.91 -28.90 27.17
CA LEU A 468 0.55 -28.61 25.78
C LEU A 468 -0.91 -28.97 25.51
N LYS A 469 -1.39 -30.11 26.01
CA LYS A 469 -2.81 -30.47 25.91
C LYS A 469 -3.70 -29.41 26.57
N LYS A 470 -3.35 -28.94 27.77
CA LYS A 470 -4.11 -27.92 28.49
C LYS A 470 -4.04 -26.54 27.83
N LEU A 471 -2.91 -26.17 27.26
CA LEU A 471 -2.79 -24.95 26.45
C LEU A 471 -3.66 -25.03 25.21
N GLY A 472 -3.76 -26.18 24.54
CA GLY A 472 -4.64 -26.37 23.39
C GLY A 472 -6.13 -26.32 23.73
N GLU A 473 -6.51 -26.66 24.95
CA GLU A 473 -7.87 -26.44 25.48
C GLU A 473 -8.10 -24.95 25.81
N LYS A 474 -7.13 -24.31 26.48
CA LYS A 474 -7.31 -22.98 27.07
C LYS A 474 -7.03 -21.80 26.15
N ILE A 475 -6.10 -21.91 25.19
CA ILE A 475 -5.79 -20.80 24.27
C ILE A 475 -7.03 -20.41 23.45
N PRO A 476 -7.74 -21.33 22.78
CA PRO A 476 -9.00 -21.02 22.09
C PRO A 476 -10.04 -20.36 22.99
N GLU A 477 -10.21 -20.86 24.22
CA GLU A 477 -11.16 -20.32 25.20
C GLU A 477 -10.79 -18.88 25.60
N SER A 478 -9.53 -18.64 25.96
CA SER A 478 -9.04 -17.31 26.35
C SER A 478 -9.07 -16.31 25.19
N MET A 479 -8.73 -16.73 23.97
CA MET A 479 -8.85 -15.88 22.79
C MET A 479 -10.30 -15.48 22.56
N ARG A 480 -11.24 -16.40 22.68
CA ARG A 480 -12.67 -16.12 22.54
C ARG A 480 -13.17 -15.15 23.61
N GLU A 481 -12.79 -15.35 24.87
CA GLU A 481 -13.18 -14.45 25.97
C GLU A 481 -12.67 -13.03 25.72
N VAL A 482 -11.41 -12.88 25.31
CA VAL A 482 -10.81 -11.59 24.98
C VAL A 482 -11.51 -10.93 23.81
N VAL A 483 -11.77 -11.66 22.72
CA VAL A 483 -12.51 -11.14 21.55
C VAL A 483 -13.91 -10.67 21.97
N PHE A 484 -14.59 -11.41 22.84
CA PHE A 484 -15.92 -11.04 23.34
C PHE A 484 -15.91 -9.82 24.26
N GLU A 485 -14.91 -9.70 25.14
CA GLU A 485 -14.69 -8.54 26.00
C GLU A 485 -14.41 -7.28 25.17
N LYS A 486 -13.61 -7.44 24.12
CA LYS A 486 -13.14 -6.37 23.23
C LYS A 486 -14.04 -6.07 22.05
N ARG A 487 -15.16 -6.77 21.90
CA ARG A 487 -16.10 -6.58 20.78
C ARG A 487 -16.47 -5.12 20.53
N ASN A 488 -16.69 -4.36 21.61
CA ASN A 488 -17.09 -2.96 21.50
C ASN A 488 -15.94 -2.08 21.02
N GLU A 489 -14.71 -2.31 21.50
CA GLU A 489 -13.51 -1.59 21.05
C GLU A 489 -13.21 -1.92 19.58
N PHE A 490 -13.39 -3.19 19.20
CA PHE A 490 -13.28 -3.65 17.82
C PHE A 490 -14.29 -2.96 16.89
N TYR A 491 -15.57 -2.91 17.28
CA TYR A 491 -16.60 -2.20 16.51
C TYR A 491 -16.32 -0.71 16.42
N GLN A 492 -16.00 -0.05 17.53
CA GLN A 492 -15.71 1.38 17.55
C GLN A 492 -14.54 1.74 16.64
N ALA A 493 -13.46 0.96 16.65
CA ALA A 493 -12.31 1.25 15.81
C ALA A 493 -12.61 1.14 14.31
N ILE A 494 -13.42 0.16 13.90
CA ILE A 494 -13.91 0.04 12.51
C ILE A 494 -14.88 1.18 12.19
N GLU A 495 -15.79 1.50 13.12
CA GLU A 495 -16.77 2.57 12.94
C GLU A 495 -16.11 3.92 12.69
N GLU A 496 -15.12 4.29 13.50
CA GLU A 496 -14.36 5.53 13.35
C GLU A 496 -13.68 5.66 11.99
N GLU A 497 -13.15 4.56 11.42
CA GLU A 497 -12.48 4.61 10.13
C GLU A 497 -13.47 4.86 8.98
N PHE A 498 -14.64 4.21 9.02
CA PHE A 498 -15.71 4.46 8.06
C PHE A 498 -16.39 5.83 8.25
N GLU A 499 -16.49 6.33 9.49
CA GLU A 499 -16.96 7.69 9.78
C GLU A 499 -16.01 8.76 9.23
N LYS A 500 -14.70 8.58 9.36
CA LYS A 500 -13.71 9.46 8.71
C LYS A 500 -13.85 9.45 7.20
N LEU A 501 -14.12 8.28 6.61
CA LEU A 501 -14.33 8.17 5.17
C LEU A 501 -15.63 8.88 4.74
N ALA A 502 -16.73 8.60 5.42
CA ALA A 502 -18.03 9.20 5.14
C ALA A 502 -18.00 10.71 5.29
N SER A 503 -17.52 11.22 6.44
CA SER A 503 -17.43 12.65 6.72
C SER A 503 -16.59 13.41 5.70
N LYS A 504 -15.42 12.89 5.31
CA LYS A 504 -14.61 13.58 4.29
C LYS A 504 -15.31 13.61 2.92
N LEU A 505 -15.97 12.52 2.53
CA LEU A 505 -16.72 12.47 1.28
C LEU A 505 -17.91 13.44 1.32
N THR A 506 -18.74 13.37 2.36
CA THR A 506 -19.93 14.22 2.49
C THR A 506 -19.58 15.69 2.68
N ASN A 507 -18.50 16.02 3.38
CA ASN A 507 -17.99 17.40 3.46
C ASN A 507 -17.59 17.93 2.08
N ASN A 508 -16.93 17.13 1.24
CA ASN A 508 -16.59 17.56 -0.11
C ASN A 508 -17.84 17.76 -0.99
N LEU A 509 -18.87 16.91 -0.84
CA LEU A 509 -20.16 17.11 -1.51
C LEU A 509 -20.88 18.37 -0.98
N GLN A 510 -20.78 18.64 0.31
CA GLN A 510 -21.31 19.87 0.93
C GLN A 510 -20.62 21.11 0.36
N GLU A 511 -19.29 21.11 0.27
CA GLU A 511 -18.52 22.21 -0.31
C GLU A 511 -18.95 22.50 -1.76
N GLN A 512 -19.34 21.47 -2.52
CA GLN A 512 -19.88 21.66 -3.87
C GLN A 512 -21.26 22.31 -3.86
N ILE A 513 -22.15 21.90 -2.95
CA ILE A 513 -23.49 22.50 -2.78
C ILE A 513 -23.35 23.96 -2.34
N ASP A 514 -22.57 24.21 -1.30
CA ASP A 514 -22.30 25.54 -0.75
C ASP A 514 -21.66 26.45 -1.81
N GLY A 515 -20.71 25.92 -2.60
CA GLY A 515 -20.07 26.63 -3.70
C GLY A 515 -21.05 27.05 -4.79
N ILE A 516 -22.09 26.25 -5.07
CA ILE A 516 -23.17 26.64 -6.00
C ILE A 516 -23.98 27.79 -5.42
N HIS A 517 -24.38 27.72 -4.15
CA HIS A 517 -25.11 28.80 -3.48
C HIS A 517 -24.32 30.10 -3.48
N GLU A 518 -23.05 30.05 -3.05
CA GLU A 518 -22.18 31.22 -2.99
C GLU A 518 -21.99 31.84 -4.38
N GLN A 519 -21.73 31.01 -5.41
CA GLN A 519 -21.56 31.50 -6.77
C GLN A 519 -22.84 32.19 -7.29
N GLN A 520 -24.02 31.61 -7.06
CA GLN A 520 -25.30 32.21 -7.48
C GLN A 520 -25.54 33.55 -6.77
N GLU A 521 -25.27 33.64 -5.46
CA GLU A 521 -25.43 34.86 -4.68
C GLU A 521 -24.45 35.95 -5.11
N GLN A 522 -23.18 35.60 -5.33
CA GLN A 522 -22.16 36.53 -5.81
C GLN A 522 -22.53 37.11 -7.18
N ILE A 523 -23.01 36.28 -8.12
CA ILE A 523 -23.44 36.73 -9.45
C ILE A 523 -24.62 37.72 -9.34
N ILE A 524 -25.62 37.42 -8.50
CA ILE A 524 -26.77 38.31 -8.26
C ILE A 524 -26.32 39.63 -7.65
N LYS A 525 -25.41 39.60 -6.67
CA LYS A 525 -24.88 40.80 -6.03
C LYS A 525 -24.11 41.69 -7.01
N LEU A 526 -23.22 41.11 -7.82
CA LEU A 526 -22.49 41.82 -8.87
C LEU A 526 -23.43 42.47 -9.88
N LYS A 527 -24.54 41.79 -10.21
CA LYS A 527 -25.59 42.33 -11.08
C LYS A 527 -26.32 43.52 -10.46
N GLN A 528 -26.54 43.53 -9.15
CA GLN A 528 -27.14 44.66 -8.42
C GLN A 528 -26.18 45.86 -8.32
N GLU A 529 -24.87 45.62 -8.23
CA GLU A 529 -23.84 46.66 -8.17
C GLU A 529 -23.60 47.38 -9.52
N GLY A 530 -23.99 46.74 -10.63
CA GLY A 530 -24.07 47.35 -11.96
C GLY A 530 -22.96 46.96 -12.94
N SER A 531 -23.02 47.51 -14.16
CA SER A 531 -22.22 47.04 -15.32
C SER A 531 -20.71 47.14 -15.16
N ASN A 532 -20.21 48.05 -14.30
CA ASN A 532 -18.77 48.20 -14.08
C ASN A 532 -18.19 46.98 -13.32
N SER A 533 -18.87 46.52 -12.27
CA SER A 533 -18.48 45.32 -11.51
C SER A 533 -18.48 44.07 -12.39
N ILE A 534 -19.47 43.93 -13.28
CA ILE A 534 -19.57 42.82 -14.23
C ILE A 534 -18.36 42.78 -15.18
N ASN A 535 -17.94 43.92 -15.73
CA ASN A 535 -16.81 43.98 -16.67
C ASN A 535 -15.47 43.67 -15.99
N ILE A 536 -15.28 44.13 -14.75
CA ILE A 536 -14.11 43.80 -13.93
C ILE A 536 -14.05 42.30 -13.70
N GLU A 537 -15.18 41.69 -13.31
CA GLU A 537 -15.23 40.26 -13.03
C GLU A 537 -14.99 39.40 -14.28
N LYS A 538 -15.59 39.76 -15.41
CA LYS A 538 -15.32 39.08 -16.69
C LYS A 538 -13.84 39.12 -17.09
N SER A 539 -13.18 40.25 -16.82
CA SER A 539 -11.74 40.41 -17.07
C SER A 539 -10.91 39.53 -16.13
N ARG A 540 -11.28 39.46 -14.84
CA ARG A 540 -10.66 38.56 -13.86
C ARG A 540 -10.79 37.09 -14.28
N LEU A 541 -12.01 36.66 -14.63
CA LEU A 541 -12.29 35.30 -15.10
C LEU A 541 -11.52 34.94 -16.37
N TYR A 542 -11.32 35.90 -17.28
CA TYR A 542 -10.45 35.70 -18.46
C TYR A 542 -8.99 35.45 -18.06
N LEU A 543 -8.42 36.27 -17.16
CA LEU A 543 -7.05 36.09 -16.68
C LEU A 543 -6.84 34.77 -15.96
N VAL A 544 -7.80 34.33 -15.13
CA VAL A 544 -7.75 33.02 -14.45
C VAL A 544 -7.74 31.88 -15.47
N GLY A 545 -8.58 31.96 -16.52
CA GLY A 545 -8.62 30.96 -17.58
C GLY A 545 -7.27 30.79 -18.30
N GLU A 546 -6.66 31.91 -18.70
CA GLU A 546 -5.33 31.93 -19.34
C GLU A 546 -4.25 31.34 -18.41
N GLN A 547 -4.25 31.70 -17.12
CA GLN A 547 -3.30 31.18 -16.15
C GLN A 547 -3.44 29.67 -15.93
N LEU A 548 -4.68 29.14 -15.88
CA LEU A 548 -4.91 27.70 -15.74
C LEU A 548 -4.33 26.91 -16.93
N ILE A 549 -4.55 27.41 -18.15
CA ILE A 549 -4.00 26.80 -19.37
C ILE A 549 -2.47 26.87 -19.36
N GLN A 550 -1.90 28.00 -18.94
CA GLN A 550 -0.44 28.15 -18.82
C GLN A 550 0.14 27.13 -17.83
N LEU A 551 -0.42 27.01 -16.63
CA LEU A 551 0.04 26.07 -15.61
C LEU A 551 -0.06 24.62 -16.08
N PHE A 552 -1.16 24.25 -16.74
CA PHE A 552 -1.31 22.92 -17.35
C PHE A 552 -0.21 22.65 -18.39
N ASN A 553 0.11 23.67 -19.18
CA ASN A 553 1.09 23.59 -20.25
C ASN A 553 2.53 23.53 -19.75
N GLU A 554 2.84 24.11 -18.59
CA GLU A 554 4.14 23.94 -17.93
C GLU A 554 4.38 22.48 -17.54
N VAL A 555 3.37 21.82 -16.95
CA VAL A 555 3.45 20.39 -16.58
C VAL A 555 3.50 19.50 -17.82
N SER A 556 2.67 19.81 -18.82
CA SER A 556 2.59 19.08 -20.08
C SER A 556 3.88 19.15 -20.89
N MET A 557 4.56 20.29 -20.88
CA MET A 557 5.83 20.46 -21.59
C MET A 557 6.93 19.59 -20.97
N VAL A 558 6.95 19.45 -19.64
CA VAL A 558 7.89 18.56 -18.95
C VAL A 558 7.56 17.08 -19.20
N THR A 559 6.28 16.72 -19.26
CA THR A 559 5.83 15.32 -19.33
C THR A 559 5.81 14.76 -20.76
N TYR A 560 5.38 15.57 -21.73
CA TYR A 560 5.13 15.17 -23.11
C TYR A 560 5.94 15.94 -24.15
N GLY A 561 6.67 16.99 -23.74
CA GLY A 561 7.44 17.82 -24.67
C GLY A 561 6.59 18.70 -25.59
N LYS A 562 5.32 18.96 -25.26
CA LYS A 562 4.44 19.82 -26.05
C LYS A 562 3.44 20.61 -25.21
N HIS A 563 2.96 21.71 -25.79
CA HIS A 563 1.81 22.46 -25.30
C HIS A 563 0.52 21.93 -25.93
N PHE A 564 -0.58 22.08 -25.22
CA PHE A 564 -1.93 21.73 -25.64
C PHE A 564 -2.79 22.99 -25.73
N THR A 565 -3.65 23.05 -26.75
CA THR A 565 -4.72 24.05 -26.85
C THR A 565 -5.87 23.72 -25.90
N PRO A 566 -6.75 24.68 -25.56
CA PRO A 566 -7.93 24.41 -24.73
C PRO A 566 -8.81 23.27 -25.26
N GLU A 567 -8.94 23.16 -26.57
CA GLU A 567 -9.70 22.08 -27.24
C GLU A 567 -9.00 20.73 -27.05
N GLU A 568 -7.67 20.67 -27.22
CA GLU A 568 -6.91 19.45 -27.01
C GLU A 568 -6.95 18.98 -25.54
N ILE A 569 -6.90 19.93 -24.58
CA ILE A 569 -7.06 19.64 -23.14
C ILE A 569 -8.46 19.03 -22.89
N GLN A 570 -9.50 19.57 -23.52
CA GLN A 570 -10.84 19.05 -23.42
C GLN A 570 -10.96 17.65 -24.04
N GLU A 571 -10.36 17.41 -25.21
CA GLU A 571 -10.32 16.09 -25.83
C GLU A 571 -9.57 15.06 -24.96
N MET A 572 -8.47 15.45 -24.32
CA MET A 572 -7.74 14.62 -23.35
C MET A 572 -8.59 14.27 -22.13
N SER A 573 -9.42 15.19 -21.66
CA SER A 573 -10.33 14.92 -20.55
C SER A 573 -11.40 13.85 -20.90
N VAL A 574 -11.72 13.71 -22.19
CA VAL A 574 -12.81 12.88 -22.74
C VAL A 574 -12.32 11.51 -23.26
N GLN A 575 -11.23 11.45 -24.03
CA GLN A 575 -10.79 10.24 -24.74
C GLN A 575 -9.79 9.37 -23.95
N ARG A 576 -9.86 8.04 -24.15
CA ARG A 576 -8.76 7.11 -23.80
C ARG A 576 -7.68 7.19 -24.88
N LYS A 577 -6.42 7.34 -24.45
CA LYS A 577 -5.18 6.71 -24.96
C LYS A 577 -4.79 6.75 -26.45
N ASN A 578 -5.54 7.34 -27.37
CA ASN A 578 -5.16 7.29 -28.80
C ASN A 578 -4.31 8.47 -29.32
N ILE A 579 -4.02 9.47 -28.50
CA ILE A 579 -3.25 10.65 -28.97
C ILE A 579 -1.72 10.45 -28.87
N PHE A 580 -1.23 9.42 -28.17
CA PHE A 580 0.20 9.27 -27.87
C PHE A 580 0.90 8.05 -28.53
N MET A 581 0.27 7.40 -29.52
CA MET A 581 0.93 6.36 -30.34
C MET A 581 1.11 6.74 -31.82
N ALA A 582 1.20 8.03 -32.12
CA ALA A 582 1.61 8.52 -33.43
C ALA A 582 2.73 9.55 -33.29
N ASN A 583 3.93 9.05 -32.99
CA ASN A 583 5.20 9.37 -33.67
C ASN A 583 6.34 8.52 -33.10
#